data_AF-A0A4Q3U1J2-F1
#
_entry.id   AF-A0A4Q3U1J2-F1
#
_cell.length_a   1.000
_cell.length_b   1.000
_cell.length_c   1.000
_cell.angle_alpha   90.00
_cell.angle_beta   90.00
_cell.angle_gamma   90.00
#
_symmetry.space_group_name_H-M   'P 1'
#
loop_
_entity.id
_entity.type
_entity.pdbx_description
1 polymer ?
#
loop_
_entity_poly.entity_id
_entity_poly.type
_entity_poly.pdbx_seq_one_letter_code
_entity_poly.pdbx_strand_id
1 'polypeptide(L)'
;MRNLLLAAASVLTLAFAAPAVAQEARVLDSMDDAARWEASASTDVHAAVSAVAGHDGRAVRLDYDFDGKAGYAVLSRPLPFDLPDNYEISFWVRGAGPTNTFEVKLTDASADNVWWKQTARYDFPDGWTRFVIKRRQVSKAWG
;
A
#
# COMPACT_ATOMS: atom_id res chain seq x y z
N MET A 1 18.54 71.91 15.15
CA MET A 1 17.45 71.52 14.25
C MET A 1 17.59 70.03 13.93
N ARG A 2 16.58 69.24 14.30
CA ARG A 2 16.13 67.95 13.73
C ARG A 2 17.06 66.72 13.79
N ASN A 3 16.88 65.92 14.85
CA ASN A 3 17.27 64.50 14.89
C ASN A 3 16.38 63.71 13.92
N LEU A 4 17.00 62.96 13.00
CA LEU A 4 16.35 61.98 12.13
C LEU A 4 16.24 60.64 12.89
N LEU A 5 15.02 60.22 13.21
CA LEU A 5 14.72 58.85 13.64
C LEU A 5 14.20 58.08 12.43
N LEU A 6 15.01 57.12 11.95
CA LEU A 6 14.59 56.10 11.00
C LEU A 6 13.69 55.10 11.73
N ALA A 7 12.40 55.10 11.42
CA ALA A 7 11.48 54.07 11.87
C ALA A 7 11.61 52.86 10.93
N ALA A 8 12.19 51.77 11.44
CA ALA A 8 12.19 50.49 10.74
C ALA A 8 10.81 49.84 10.87
N ALA A 9 10.12 49.66 9.74
CA ALA A 9 8.87 48.91 9.69
C ALA A 9 9.17 47.40 9.54
N SER A 10 9.00 46.64 10.61
CA SER A 10 9.03 45.18 10.55
C SER A 10 7.69 44.67 10.01
N VAL A 11 7.71 44.11 8.80
CA VAL A 11 6.56 43.40 8.24
C VAL A 11 6.51 42.00 8.86
N LEU A 12 5.51 41.76 9.70
CA LEU A 12 5.23 40.44 10.28
C LEU A 12 4.43 39.64 9.24
N THR A 13 5.08 38.75 8.50
CA THR A 13 4.40 37.80 7.61
C THR A 13 3.72 36.71 8.44
N LEU A 14 2.42 36.85 8.67
CA LEU A 14 1.60 35.74 9.13
C LEU A 14 1.51 34.69 8.01
N ALA A 15 2.22 33.58 8.19
CA ALA A 15 2.03 32.39 7.36
C ALA A 15 0.63 31.82 7.65
N PHE A 16 -0.30 31.98 6.71
CA PHE A 16 -1.56 31.26 6.73
C PHE A 16 -1.28 29.77 6.51
N ALA A 17 -1.34 28.99 7.59
CA ALA A 17 -1.43 27.53 7.48
C ALA A 17 -2.81 27.19 6.89
N ALA A 18 -2.84 26.84 5.59
CA ALA A 18 -4.05 26.31 5.00
C ALA A 18 -4.45 25.02 5.74
N PRO A 19 -5.74 24.82 6.07
CA PRO A 19 -6.18 23.59 6.68
C PRO A 19 -5.91 22.44 5.70
N ALA A 20 -5.28 21.37 6.19
CA ALA A 20 -5.13 20.15 5.41
C ALA A 20 -6.52 19.53 5.23
N VAL A 21 -7.09 19.66 4.03
CA VAL A 21 -8.31 18.94 3.66
C VAL A 21 -7.94 17.47 3.57
N ALA A 22 -8.48 16.64 4.48
CA ALA A 22 -8.35 15.21 4.38
C ALA A 22 -9.10 14.76 3.12
N GLN A 23 -8.38 14.19 2.16
CA GLN A 23 -8.99 13.65 0.94
C GLN A 23 -9.90 12.48 1.32
N GLU A 24 -11.11 12.45 0.77
CA GLU A 24 -12.04 11.34 1.00
C GLU A 24 -11.43 10.01 0.57
N ALA A 25 -11.67 8.96 1.36
CA ALA A 25 -11.18 7.63 1.08
C ALA A 25 -11.85 7.09 -0.19
N ARG A 26 -11.06 6.86 -1.24
CA ARG A 26 -11.52 6.22 -2.48
C ARG A 26 -11.31 4.72 -2.40
N VAL A 27 -12.35 3.94 -2.73
CA VAL A 27 -12.22 2.49 -2.93
C VAL A 27 -11.48 2.24 -4.24
N LEU A 28 -10.36 1.51 -4.16
CA LEU A 28 -9.58 1.11 -5.34
C LEU A 28 -10.07 -0.23 -5.92
N ASP A 29 -10.42 -1.17 -5.03
CA ASP A 29 -11.01 -2.47 -5.36
C ASP A 29 -11.79 -2.97 -4.13
N SER A 30 -13.01 -3.49 -4.33
CA SER A 30 -13.77 -4.13 -3.24
C SER A 30 -13.32 -5.57 -2.99
N MET A 31 -12.54 -6.16 -3.91
CA MET A 31 -12.11 -7.57 -3.86
C MET A 31 -13.26 -8.59 -3.94
N ASP A 32 -14.44 -8.18 -4.41
CA ASP A 32 -15.60 -9.09 -4.50
C ASP A 32 -15.48 -10.10 -5.64
N ASP A 33 -14.72 -9.76 -6.68
CA ASP A 33 -14.53 -10.55 -7.89
C ASP A 33 -13.09 -11.05 -7.99
N ALA A 34 -12.87 -12.28 -7.49
CA ALA A 34 -11.56 -12.91 -7.49
C ALA A 34 -11.04 -13.22 -8.91
N ALA A 35 -11.89 -13.25 -9.94
CA ALA A 35 -11.45 -13.51 -11.31
C ALA A 35 -10.63 -12.34 -11.90
N ARG A 36 -10.64 -11.19 -11.25
CA ARG A 36 -9.82 -10.02 -11.62
C ARG A 36 -8.42 -10.02 -11.01
N TRP A 37 -8.12 -11.03 -10.20
CA TRP A 37 -6.85 -11.22 -9.55
C TRP A 37 -6.15 -12.44 -10.13
N GLU A 38 -4.85 -12.32 -10.31
CA GLU A 38 -3.99 -13.38 -10.82
C GLU A 38 -3.08 -13.88 -9.70
N ALA A 39 -2.98 -15.20 -9.54
CA ALA A 39 -1.98 -15.84 -8.71
C ALA A 39 -0.77 -16.21 -9.56
N SER A 40 0.42 -15.86 -9.09
CA SER A 40 1.70 -16.25 -9.69
C SER A 40 2.71 -16.62 -8.61
N ALA A 41 3.72 -17.40 -8.99
CA ALA A 41 4.74 -17.88 -8.06
C ALA A 41 6.08 -18.07 -8.76
N SER A 42 7.16 -18.15 -7.97
CA SER A 42 8.46 -18.60 -8.46
C SER A 42 8.45 -20.09 -8.80
N THR A 43 9.50 -20.56 -9.47
CA THR A 43 9.74 -21.98 -9.75
C THR A 43 9.57 -22.83 -8.47
N ASP A 44 8.91 -23.98 -8.61
CA ASP A 44 8.64 -24.95 -7.53
C ASP A 44 7.80 -24.42 -6.35
N VAL A 45 7.16 -23.25 -6.49
CA VAL A 45 6.18 -22.73 -5.54
C VAL A 45 4.79 -22.79 -6.18
N HIS A 46 3.81 -23.24 -5.41
CA HIS A 46 2.42 -23.27 -5.84
C HIS A 46 1.68 -22.03 -5.32
N ALA A 47 0.85 -21.43 -6.18
CA ALA A 47 -0.05 -20.35 -5.82
C ALA A 47 -1.40 -20.53 -6.50
N ALA A 48 -2.48 -20.24 -5.78
CA ALA A 48 -3.84 -20.26 -6.30
C ALA A 48 -4.64 -19.09 -5.74
N VAL A 49 -5.51 -18.54 -6.58
CA VAL A 49 -6.46 -17.50 -6.21
C VAL A 49 -7.85 -18.11 -5.99
N SER A 50 -8.53 -17.71 -4.93
CA SER A 50 -9.92 -18.10 -4.69
C SER A 50 -10.73 -16.98 -4.03
N ALA A 51 -12.05 -17.06 -4.13
CA ALA A 51 -12.96 -16.14 -3.44
C ALA A 51 -13.41 -16.75 -2.10
N VAL A 52 -13.40 -15.95 -1.04
CA VAL A 52 -13.88 -16.32 0.31
C VAL A 52 -14.80 -15.25 0.89
N ALA A 53 -15.39 -15.50 2.06
CA ALA A 53 -16.10 -14.46 2.80
C ALA A 53 -15.12 -13.39 3.29
N GLY A 54 -15.44 -12.12 3.01
CA GLY A 54 -14.63 -10.94 3.32
C GLY A 54 -14.91 -10.35 4.70
N HIS A 55 -14.29 -9.20 4.99
CA HIS A 55 -14.70 -8.34 6.10
C HIS A 55 -16.07 -7.73 5.80
N ASP A 56 -16.20 -7.15 4.60
CA ASP A 56 -17.45 -6.71 3.99
C ASP A 56 -17.60 -7.46 2.66
N GLY A 57 -18.70 -8.18 2.44
CA GLY A 57 -18.90 -8.93 1.20
C GLY A 57 -17.93 -10.12 1.03
N ARG A 58 -17.18 -10.12 -0.07
CA ARG A 58 -16.23 -11.19 -0.42
C ARG A 58 -14.79 -10.68 -0.33
N ALA A 59 -13.85 -11.62 -0.33
CA ALA A 59 -12.43 -11.30 -0.37
C ALA A 59 -11.69 -12.27 -1.29
N VAL A 60 -10.52 -11.85 -1.74
CA VAL A 60 -9.58 -12.68 -2.49
C VAL A 60 -8.61 -13.36 -1.53
N ARG A 61 -8.42 -14.66 -1.71
CA ARG A 61 -7.49 -15.49 -0.95
C ARG A 61 -6.35 -15.95 -1.86
N LEU A 62 -5.12 -15.80 -1.36
CA LEU A 62 -3.95 -16.48 -1.89
C LEU A 62 -3.75 -17.76 -1.09
N ASP A 63 -3.90 -18.90 -1.74
CA ASP A 63 -3.36 -20.17 -1.25
C ASP A 63 -1.97 -20.35 -1.82
N TYR A 64 -1.01 -20.72 -0.98
CA TYR A 64 0.36 -20.94 -1.41
C TYR A 64 0.99 -22.13 -0.69
N ASP A 65 1.91 -22.80 -1.39
CA ASP A 65 2.78 -23.83 -0.83
C ASP A 65 4.19 -23.66 -1.41
N PHE A 66 5.18 -23.51 -0.54
CA PHE A 66 6.57 -23.34 -0.93
C PHE A 66 7.29 -24.68 -1.18
N ASP A 67 6.67 -25.82 -0.86
CA ASP A 67 7.27 -27.16 -0.98
C ASP A 67 8.68 -27.27 -0.36
N GLY A 68 8.88 -26.57 0.76
CA GLY A 68 10.17 -26.49 1.46
C GLY A 68 11.27 -25.72 0.72
N LYS A 69 10.94 -24.99 -0.35
CA LYS A 69 11.87 -24.14 -1.13
C LYS A 69 11.80 -22.68 -0.72
N ALA A 70 12.81 -21.91 -1.13
CA ALA A 70 12.74 -20.45 -1.10
C ALA A 70 12.05 -19.96 -2.38
N GLY A 71 11.30 -18.86 -2.29
CA GLY A 71 10.59 -18.33 -3.44
C GLY A 71 9.59 -17.24 -3.10
N TYR A 72 8.61 -17.01 -3.98
CA TYR A 72 7.48 -16.11 -3.73
C TYR A 72 6.18 -16.69 -4.28
N ALA A 73 5.07 -16.26 -3.67
CA ALA A 73 3.71 -16.41 -4.16
C ALA A 73 3.02 -15.04 -4.08
N VAL A 74 2.33 -14.63 -5.14
CA VAL A 74 1.79 -13.27 -5.30
C VAL A 74 0.37 -13.34 -5.82
N LEU A 75 -0.48 -12.46 -5.29
CA LEU A 75 -1.71 -12.01 -5.95
C LEU A 75 -1.47 -10.63 -6.57
N SER A 76 -1.81 -10.48 -7.84
CA SER A 76 -1.69 -9.23 -8.58
C SER A 76 -2.98 -8.85 -9.28
N ARG A 77 -3.19 -7.53 -9.43
CA ARG A 77 -4.28 -6.96 -10.22
C ARG A 77 -3.90 -5.58 -10.76
N PRO A 78 -4.10 -5.30 -12.06
CA PRO A 78 -4.03 -3.94 -12.59
C PRO A 78 -5.18 -3.07 -12.07
N LEU A 79 -4.88 -1.84 -11.66
CA LEU A 79 -5.86 -0.86 -11.20
C LEU A 79 -5.76 0.43 -12.04
N PRO A 80 -6.89 0.96 -12.56
CA PRO A 80 -6.88 2.15 -13.42
C PRO A 80 -6.90 3.42 -12.57
N PHE A 81 -5.79 3.74 -11.92
CA PHE A 81 -5.64 5.00 -11.19
C PHE A 81 -4.19 5.46 -11.16
N ASP A 82 -4.01 6.78 -11.13
CA ASP A 82 -2.72 7.40 -10.85
C ASP A 82 -2.55 7.56 -9.34
N LEU A 83 -1.38 7.15 -8.85
CA LEU A 83 -1.04 7.27 -7.45
C LEU A 83 -0.59 8.71 -7.15
N PRO A 84 -1.25 9.44 -6.24
CA PRO A 84 -0.89 10.84 -5.97
C PRO A 84 0.45 10.93 -5.23
N ASP A 85 1.06 12.12 -5.17
CA ASP A 85 2.37 12.34 -4.54
C ASP A 85 2.43 11.92 -3.07
N ASN A 86 1.32 12.12 -2.35
CA ASN A 86 1.14 11.67 -0.97
C ASN A 86 -0.16 10.87 -0.85
N TYR A 87 -0.06 9.67 -0.28
CA TYR A 87 -1.19 8.75 -0.15
C TYR A 87 -1.08 7.89 1.12
N GLU A 88 -2.23 7.33 1.46
CA GLU A 88 -2.36 6.17 2.31
C GLU A 88 -3.18 5.11 1.55
N ILE A 89 -2.65 3.89 1.44
CA ILE A 89 -3.37 2.71 0.94
C ILE A 89 -3.66 1.81 2.14
N SER A 90 -4.90 1.34 2.25
CA SER A 90 -5.26 0.38 3.30
C SER A 90 -6.19 -0.70 2.78
N PHE A 91 -6.08 -1.90 3.35
CA PHE A 91 -6.97 -3.02 3.07
C PHE A 91 -7.14 -3.88 4.32
N TRP A 92 -8.22 -4.66 4.37
CA TRP A 92 -8.43 -5.66 5.41
C TRP A 92 -7.67 -6.94 5.06
N VAL A 93 -6.96 -7.49 6.04
CA VAL A 93 -6.18 -8.73 5.88
C VAL A 93 -6.37 -9.63 7.08
N ARG A 94 -6.43 -10.93 6.82
CA ARG A 94 -6.30 -12.01 7.80
C ARG A 94 -5.66 -13.20 7.10
N GLY A 95 -5.11 -14.13 7.87
CA GLY A 95 -4.49 -15.31 7.30
C GLY A 95 -4.12 -16.32 8.37
N ALA A 96 -3.80 -17.52 7.91
CA ALA A 96 -3.22 -18.56 8.74
C ALA A 96 -2.00 -19.11 8.00
N GLY A 97 -0.96 -19.48 8.73
CA GLY A 97 0.27 -20.03 8.16
C GLY A 97 1.51 -19.59 8.92
N PRO A 98 2.69 -20.07 8.49
CA PRO A 98 3.95 -19.68 9.09
C PRO A 98 4.25 -18.19 8.83
N THR A 99 4.94 -17.58 9.79
CA THR A 99 5.46 -16.22 9.65
C THR A 99 6.38 -16.10 8.43
N ASN A 100 6.11 -15.12 7.57
CA ASN A 100 6.86 -14.86 6.33
C ASN A 100 7.09 -13.36 6.14
N THR A 101 7.93 -12.98 5.17
CA THR A 101 7.95 -11.58 4.72
C THR A 101 6.70 -11.31 3.90
N PHE A 102 5.90 -10.33 4.32
CA PHE A 102 4.75 -9.87 3.55
C PHE A 102 5.11 -8.60 2.79
N GLU A 103 4.94 -8.62 1.48
CA GLU A 103 5.26 -7.49 0.59
C GLU A 103 3.99 -6.99 -0.10
N VAL A 104 3.86 -5.67 -0.19
CA VAL A 104 2.92 -5.02 -1.11
C VAL A 104 3.74 -4.24 -2.11
N LYS A 105 3.59 -4.62 -3.39
CA LYS A 105 4.31 -4.04 -4.52
C LYS A 105 3.38 -3.13 -5.31
N LEU A 106 3.93 -2.00 -5.75
CA LEU A 106 3.31 -1.06 -6.67
C LEU A 106 4.22 -1.00 -7.89
N THR A 107 3.63 -1.10 -9.08
CA THR A 107 4.36 -1.05 -10.34
C THR A 107 3.76 0.02 -11.23
N ASP A 108 4.57 0.54 -12.15
CA ASP A 108 4.02 1.24 -13.30
C ASP A 108 3.32 0.25 -14.26
N ALA A 109 2.72 0.79 -15.33
CA ALA A 109 1.96 0.00 -16.29
C ALA A 109 2.84 -0.98 -17.08
N SER A 110 4.13 -0.69 -17.26
CA SER A 110 5.07 -1.61 -17.92
C SER A 110 5.67 -2.65 -16.97
N ALA A 111 5.51 -2.47 -15.65
CA ALA A 111 6.14 -3.24 -14.59
C ALA A 111 7.68 -3.18 -14.56
N ASP A 112 8.27 -2.18 -15.23
CA ASP A 112 9.72 -1.97 -15.24
C ASP A 112 10.21 -1.34 -13.93
N ASN A 113 9.38 -0.49 -13.33
CA ASN A 113 9.67 0.15 -12.05
C ASN A 113 8.83 -0.45 -10.95
N VAL A 114 9.48 -0.82 -9.84
CA VAL A 114 8.83 -1.43 -8.70
C VAL A 114 9.15 -0.66 -7.44
N TRP A 115 8.10 -0.39 -6.67
CA TRP A 115 8.17 0.13 -5.31
C TRP A 115 7.49 -0.85 -4.36
N TRP A 116 7.95 -0.91 -3.12
CA TRP A 116 7.41 -1.87 -2.16
C TRP A 116 7.32 -1.33 -0.74
N LYS A 117 6.38 -1.91 0.00
CA LYS A 117 6.39 -1.96 1.45
C LYS A 117 6.64 -3.40 1.86
N GLN A 118 7.81 -3.67 2.44
CA GLN A 118 8.12 -4.97 3.03
C GLN A 118 7.81 -4.98 4.52
N THR A 119 7.27 -6.09 5.01
CA THR A 119 7.09 -6.35 6.44
C THR A 119 7.71 -7.70 6.74
N ALA A 120 8.95 -7.68 7.20
CA ALA A 120 9.67 -8.89 7.57
C ALA A 120 8.96 -9.56 8.75
N ARG A 121 8.93 -10.89 8.72
CA ARG A 121 8.34 -11.72 9.78
C ARG A 121 6.91 -11.29 10.14
N TYR A 122 6.08 -11.03 9.13
CA TYR A 122 4.68 -10.71 9.34
C TYR A 122 3.93 -11.97 9.75
N ASP A 123 3.37 -11.92 10.95
CA ASP A 123 2.45 -12.93 11.47
C ASP A 123 1.04 -12.49 11.13
N PHE A 124 0.37 -13.23 10.26
CA PHE A 124 -0.96 -12.84 9.79
C PHE A 124 -1.96 -12.99 10.94
N PRO A 125 -2.83 -11.99 11.18
CA PRO A 125 -3.81 -12.07 12.25
C PRO A 125 -4.91 -13.07 11.89
N ASP A 126 -5.41 -13.78 12.91
CA ASP A 126 -6.55 -14.70 12.78
C ASP A 126 -7.83 -13.97 12.31
N GLY A 127 -8.03 -12.75 12.83
CA GLY A 127 -9.14 -11.88 12.51
C GLY A 127 -8.81 -10.79 11.49
N TRP A 128 -9.83 -10.28 10.81
CA TRP A 128 -9.67 -9.16 9.89
C TRP A 128 -9.06 -7.96 10.60
N THR A 129 -7.90 -7.53 10.12
CA THR A 129 -7.17 -6.38 10.64
C THR A 129 -6.86 -5.43 9.51
N ARG A 130 -6.97 -4.12 9.77
CA ARG A 130 -6.67 -3.10 8.76
C ARG A 130 -5.17 -2.93 8.62
N PHE A 131 -4.63 -3.31 7.47
CA PHE A 131 -3.24 -3.07 7.11
C PHE A 131 -3.13 -1.72 6.39
N VAL A 132 -2.26 -0.85 6.88
CA VAL A 132 -2.12 0.54 6.39
C VAL A 132 -0.71 0.76 5.87
N ILE A 133 -0.61 1.36 4.69
CA ILE A 133 0.63 1.71 4.00
C ILE A 133 0.61 3.20 3.70
N LYS A 134 1.52 3.94 4.32
CA LYS A 134 1.72 5.36 4.05
C LYS A 134 2.80 5.53 3.00
N ARG A 135 2.69 6.55 2.13
CA ARG A 135 3.69 6.88 1.10
C ARG A 135 5.15 6.80 1.60
N ARG A 136 5.44 7.30 2.81
CA ARG A 136 6.79 7.31 3.42
C ARG A 136 7.34 5.93 3.80
N GLN A 137 6.50 4.90 3.83
CA GLN A 137 6.87 3.51 4.13
C GLN A 137 7.19 2.71 2.85
N VAL A 138 6.98 3.33 1.69
CA VAL A 138 7.22 2.71 0.39
C VAL A 138 8.56 3.20 -0.17
N SER A 139 9.45 2.25 -0.47
CA SER A 139 10.76 2.51 -1.07
C SER A 139 10.83 1.96 -2.50
N LYS A 140 11.72 2.53 -3.32
CA LYS A 140 12.03 1.97 -4.64
C LYS A 140 12.76 0.64 -4.44
N ALA A 141 12.34 -0.40 -5.16
CA ALA A 141 12.95 -1.71 -5.14
C ALA A 141 13.98 -1.83 -6.27
N TRP A 142 13.54 -1.64 -7.52
CA TRP A 142 14.38 -1.63 -8.72
C TRP A 142 13.72 -0.83 -9.85
N GLY A 143 14.40 -0.80 -11.00
CA GLY A 143 14.17 0.12 -12.12
C GLY A 143 14.97 1.40 -11.98
#